data_AF-A0A3D5JEH7-F1
#
_entry.id   AF-A0A3D5JEH7-F1
#
_cell.length_a   1.000
_cell.length_b   1.000
_cell.length_c   1.000
_cell.angle_alpha   90.00
_cell.angle_beta   90.00
_cell.angle_gamma   90.00
#
_symmetry.space_group_name_H-M   'P 1'
#
loop_
_entity.id
_entity.type
_entity.pdbx_description
1 polymer ?
#
loop_
_entity_poly.entity_id
_entity_poly.type
_entity_poly.pdbx_seq_one_letter_code
_entity_poly.pdbx_strand_id
1 'polypeptide(L)' 'MMSSFPLTDPSRLGLVTDDAPSRTLRLLTADSFDDWLKTASAEARALVEASSFAAKSGRAILLPGEGGSAHAIGIFD' A
#
# COMPACT_ATOMS: atom_id res chain seq x y z
N MET A 1 16.93 17.94 -35.73
CA MET A 1 17.80 17.12 -34.87
C MET A 1 16.90 16.52 -33.80
N MET A 2 16.43 15.28 -33.97
CA MET A 2 15.60 14.60 -32.97
C MET A 2 16.53 14.05 -31.89
N SER A 3 16.37 14.50 -30.66
CA SER A 3 17.03 13.93 -29.48
C SER A 3 16.56 12.49 -29.31
N SER A 4 17.43 11.54 -29.62
CA SER A 4 17.21 10.13 -29.29
C SER A 4 17.27 10.01 -27.76
N PHE A 5 16.12 9.72 -27.14
CA PHE A 5 16.08 9.33 -25.73
C PHE A 5 16.69 7.93 -25.59
N PRO A 6 17.78 7.74 -24.82
CA PRO A 6 18.36 6.41 -24.63
C PRO A 6 17.53 5.67 -23.57
N LEU A 7 16.34 5.18 -23.96
CA LEU A 7 15.46 4.37 -23.12
C LEU A 7 15.51 2.90 -23.56
N THR A 8 16.70 2.34 -23.73
CA THR A 8 16.88 0.93 -24.13
C THR A 8 16.76 -0.05 -22.97
N ASP A 9 16.67 0.42 -21.72
CA ASP A 9 16.61 -0.43 -20.54
C ASP A 9 15.37 -0.12 -19.66
N PRO A 10 14.29 -0.91 -19.79
CA PRO A 10 13.07 -0.76 -19.00
C PRO A 10 13.30 -0.83 -17.49
N SER A 11 14.33 -1.56 -17.04
CA SER A 11 14.64 -1.70 -15.62
C SER A 11 15.14 -0.39 -14.99
N ARG A 12 15.78 0.49 -15.77
CA ARG A 12 16.18 1.84 -15.35
C ARG A 12 15.01 2.82 -15.21
N LEU A 13 13.87 2.50 -15.81
CA LEU A 13 12.63 3.26 -15.68
C LEU A 13 11.77 2.79 -14.50
N GLY A 14 12.23 1.80 -13.73
CA GLY A 14 11.42 1.19 -12.67
C GLY A 14 10.18 0.46 -13.21
N LEU A 15 10.17 0.14 -14.50
CA LEU A 15 9.10 -0.63 -15.12
C LEU A 15 9.31 -2.09 -14.71
N VAL A 16 8.36 -2.60 -13.94
CA VAL A 16 8.28 -4.01 -13.58
C VAL A 16 7.53 -4.76 -14.67
N THR A 17 7.89 -6.02 -14.90
CA THR A 17 7.11 -6.92 -15.74
C THR A 17 5.74 -7.17 -15.11
N ASP A 18 4.70 -7.40 -15.91
CA ASP A 18 3.32 -7.64 -15.44
C ASP A 18 3.23 -8.75 -14.37
N ASP A 19 4.15 -9.72 -14.38
CA ASP A 19 4.20 -10.85 -13.45
C ASP A 19 4.98 -10.58 -12.15
N ALA A 20 5.41 -9.34 -11.88
CA ALA A 20 6.14 -9.03 -10.66
C ALA A 20 5.23 -9.17 -9.41
N PRO A 21 5.74 -9.72 -8.29
CA PRO A 21 4.95 -9.89 -7.08
C PRO A 21 4.48 -8.53 -6.53
N SER A 22 3.18 -8.27 -6.64
CA SER A 22 2.54 -7.06 -6.14
C SER A 22 2.00 -7.24 -4.73
N ARG A 23 2.05 -6.19 -3.91
CA ARG A 23 1.34 -6.15 -2.62
C ARG A 23 -0.07 -5.63 -2.82
N THR A 24 -1.03 -6.25 -2.15
CA THR A 24 -2.43 -5.80 -2.18
C THR A 24 -2.57 -4.46 -1.45
N LEU A 25 -3.20 -3.48 -2.10
CA LEU A 25 -3.67 -2.25 -1.47
C LEU A 25 -5.21 -2.31 -1.34
N ARG A 26 -5.72 -2.29 -0.12
CA ARG A 26 -7.15 -2.14 0.16
C ARG A 26 -7.46 -0.67 0.37
N LEU A 27 -8.38 -0.14 -0.42
CA LEU A 27 -8.89 1.22 -0.25
C LEU A 27 -10.11 1.23 0.66
N LEU A 28 -10.11 2.12 1.64
CA LEU A 28 -11.18 2.33 2.60
C LEU A 28 -11.49 3.83 2.70
N THR A 29 -12.72 4.18 3.03
CA THR A 29 -13.05 5.51 3.55
C THR A 29 -12.62 5.62 5.03
N ALA A 30 -12.65 6.83 5.61
CA ALA A 30 -12.41 6.99 7.04
C ALA A 30 -13.41 6.17 7.88
N ASP A 31 -14.69 6.19 7.53
CA ASP A 31 -15.74 5.45 8.26
C ASP A 31 -15.52 3.92 8.18
N SER A 32 -15.23 3.41 6.98
CA SER A 32 -15.01 1.96 6.80
C SER A 32 -13.68 1.48 7.39
N PHE A 33 -12.72 2.38 7.63
CA PHE A 33 -11.50 2.06 8.38
C PHE A 33 -11.80 1.73 9.83
N ASP A 34 -12.66 2.51 10.48
CA ASP A 34 -13.05 2.26 11.88
C ASP A 34 -13.79 0.93 12.04
N ASP A 35 -14.64 0.58 11.07
CA ASP A 35 -15.31 -0.72 11.04
C ASP A 35 -14.34 -1.87 10.76
N TRP A 36 -13.40 -1.68 9.84
CA TRP A 36 -12.35 -2.66 9.59
C TRP A 36 -11.51 -2.91 10.85
N LEU A 37 -11.13 -1.86 11.59
CA LEU A 37 -10.28 -1.97 12.77
C LEU A 37 -10.88 -2.88 13.85
N LYS A 38 -12.22 -2.90 13.99
CA LYS A 38 -12.96 -3.79 14.92
C LYS A 38 -12.77 -5.28 14.61
N THR A 39 -12.50 -5.61 13.35
CA THR A 39 -12.30 -6.99 12.86
C THR A 39 -10.84 -7.33 12.56
N ALA A 40 -9.95 -6.32 12.55
CA ALA A 40 -8.52 -6.49 12.28
C ALA A 40 -7.84 -7.40 13.31
N SER A 41 -6.72 -8.03 12.94
CA SER A 41 -5.92 -8.82 13.88
C SER A 41 -5.32 -7.93 14.98
N ALA A 42 -4.98 -8.53 16.12
CA ALA A 42 -4.36 -7.81 17.24
C ALA A 42 -3.04 -7.12 16.84
N GLU A 43 -2.23 -7.79 16.01
CA GLU A 43 -0.98 -7.24 15.47
C GLU A 43 -1.22 -6.02 14.58
N ALA A 44 -2.20 -6.08 13.68
CA ALA A 44 -2.53 -4.96 12.81
C ALA A 44 -3.01 -3.75 13.61
N ARG A 45 -3.84 -3.96 14.65
CA ARG A 45 -4.29 -2.89 15.55
C ARG A 45 -3.13 -2.26 16.31
N ALA A 46 -2.23 -3.07 16.87
CA ALA A 46 -1.05 -2.59 17.58
C ALA A 46 -0.13 -1.75 16.67
N LEU A 47 0.01 -2.13 15.40
CA LEU A 47 0.81 -1.37 14.44
C LEU A 47 0.14 -0.05 14.05
N VAL A 48 -1.18 -0.05 13.83
CA VAL A 48 -1.95 1.18 13.58
C VAL A 48 -1.80 2.15 14.75
N GLU A 49 -1.90 1.67 15.98
CA GLU A 49 -1.72 2.48 17.19
C GLU A 49 -0.27 3.01 17.32
N ALA A 50 0.73 2.13 17.20
CA ALA A 50 2.14 2.50 17.30
C ALA A 50 2.59 3.49 16.22
N SER A 51 2.00 3.42 15.02
CA SER A 51 2.28 4.34 13.92
C SER A 51 1.55 5.68 14.04
N SER A 52 0.68 5.85 15.04
CA SER A 52 -0.22 7.02 15.16
C SER A 52 -0.98 7.28 13.85
N PHE A 53 -1.38 6.21 13.17
CA PHE A 53 -2.06 6.32 11.89
C PHE A 53 -3.47 6.89 12.11
N ALA A 54 -3.79 7.93 11.36
CA ALA A 54 -5.10 8.56 11.38
C ALA A 54 -5.71 8.44 9.98
N ALA A 55 -6.95 7.96 9.90
CA ALA A 55 -7.62 7.70 8.65
C ALA A 55 -8.03 9.01 7.96
N LYS A 56 -7.17 9.53 7.07
CA LYS A 56 -7.39 10.73 6.27
C LYS A 56 -7.10 10.44 4.81
N SER A 57 -7.89 11.03 3.91
CA SER A 57 -7.73 10.85 2.45
C SER A 57 -6.28 11.07 2.00
N GLY A 58 -5.79 10.16 1.15
CA GLY A 58 -4.41 10.16 0.64
C GLY A 58 -3.37 9.52 1.57
N ARG A 59 -3.75 9.05 2.77
CA ARG A 59 -2.83 8.32 3.66
C ARG A 59 -2.90 6.82 3.42
N ALA A 60 -1.78 6.14 3.60
CA ALA A 60 -1.72 4.69 3.59
C ALA A 60 -0.81 4.16 4.71
N ILE A 61 -1.11 2.96 5.19
CA ILE A 61 -0.29 2.20 6.13
C ILE A 61 0.00 0.82 5.56
N LEU A 62 1.24 0.37 5.75
CA LEU A 62 1.70 -0.95 5.34
C LEU A 62 1.65 -1.87 6.56
N LEU A 63 0.91 -2.96 6.43
CA LEU A 63 0.66 -3.93 7.49
C LEU A 63 1.42 -5.24 7.17
N PRO A 64 1.97 -5.91 8.19
CA PRO A 64 2.40 -7.29 8.03
C PRO A 64 1.18 -8.14 7.64
N GLY A 65 1.34 -9.05 6.68
CA GLY A 65 0.32 -10.04 6.38
C GLY A 65 0.70 -11.42 6.87
N GLU A 66 -0.30 -12.27 7.01
CA GLU A 66 -0.11 -13.66 7.43
C GLU A 66 0.80 -14.38 6.44
N GLY A 67 1.77 -15.13 6.96
CA GLY A 67 2.78 -15.82 6.14
C GLY A 67 3.82 -14.91 5.49
N GLY A 68 3.95 -13.65 5.91
CA GLY A 68 4.99 -12.72 5.44
C GLY A 68 4.60 -11.90 4.20
N SER A 69 3.37 -12.03 3.70
CA SER A 69 2.89 -11.25 2.56
C SER A 69 2.29 -9.93 3.03
N ALA A 70 3.13 -8.89 3.13
CA ALA A 70 2.70 -7.57 3.56
C ALA A 70 1.60 -6.98 2.63
N HIS A 71 0.59 -6.37 3.22
CA HIS A 71 -0.50 -5.69 2.52
C HIS A 71 -0.59 -4.23 2.97
N ALA A 72 -1.29 -3.38 2.23
CA ALA A 72 -1.47 -1.98 2.57
C ALA A 72 -2.96 -1.63 2.70
N ILE A 73 -3.25 -0.68 3.58
CA ILE A 73 -4.54 0.01 3.63
C ILE A 73 -4.31 1.46 3.23
N GLY A 74 -5.07 1.92 2.22
CA GLY A 74 -5.11 3.31 1.79
C GLY A 74 -6.47 3.92 2.14
N ILE A 75 -6.46 5.18 2.54
CA ILE A 75 -7.68 5.94 2.79
C ILE A 75 -7.99 6.80 1.57
N PHE A 76 -9.17 6.61 1.02
CA PHE A 76 -9.69 7.37 -0.10
C PHE A 76 -11.11 7.82 0.22
N ASP A 77 -11.30 9.14 0.18
CA ASP A 77 -12.56 9.87 0.30
C ASP A 77 -12.41 11.17 -0.50
#